data_AF-A0A7J6WRT0-F1
#
_entry.id   AF-A0A7J6WRT0-F1
#
_cell.length_a   1.000
_cell.length_b   1.000
_cell.length_c   1.000
_cell.angle_alpha   90.00
_cell.angle_beta   90.00
_cell.angle_gamma   90.00
#
_symmetry.space_group_name_H-M   'P 1'
#
loop_
_entity.id
_entity.type
_entity.pdbx_description
1 polymer ?
#
loop_
_entity_poly.entity_id
_entity_poly.type
_entity_poly.pdbx_seq_one_letter_code
_entity_poly.pdbx_strand_id
1 'polypeptide(L)'
;MNREEESSEIPQNGIIGSIHLQSESSDEPIVDLTDKIHQLPCCIKYNGPCSVSHYFKPKQTGVDVEGLSVEEACFRGRKLQGTKITLPQGYSGFVLGKKKIAGKRKAKGAPEENSNHWEMRASFQSINYWNHDDVPSQSDSFYRCLHWLPVADALHKPVSASDLMRASSLFGVKMD
;
A
#
# COMPACT_ATOMS: atom_id res chain seq x y z
N MET A 1 35.20 -37.51 2.34
CA MET A 1 34.09 -37.26 3.28
C MET A 1 33.35 -36.05 2.74
N ASN A 2 32.42 -36.31 1.82
CA ASN A 2 31.73 -35.27 1.05
C ASN A 2 30.58 -34.75 1.91
N ARG A 3 30.57 -33.44 2.19
CA ARG A 3 29.43 -32.75 2.78
C ARG A 3 28.32 -32.75 1.73
N GLU A 4 27.24 -33.44 2.04
CA GLU A 4 25.98 -33.33 1.32
C GLU A 4 25.45 -31.90 1.52
N GLU A 5 25.27 -31.18 0.41
CA GLU A 5 24.52 -29.92 0.40
C GLU A 5 23.06 -30.25 0.67
N GLU A 6 22.58 -29.88 1.85
CA GLU A 6 21.18 -29.95 2.23
C GLU A 6 20.41 -28.94 1.38
N SER A 7 19.82 -29.44 0.29
CA SER A 7 18.88 -28.69 -0.53
C SER A 7 17.66 -28.34 0.31
N SER A 8 17.56 -27.08 0.72
CA SER A 8 16.38 -26.55 1.41
C SER A 8 15.17 -26.70 0.47
N GLU A 9 14.33 -27.69 0.73
CA GLU A 9 13.09 -27.90 -0.01
C GLU A 9 12.19 -26.66 0.15
N ILE A 10 11.95 -25.96 -0.96
CA ILE A 10 11.01 -24.84 -1.00
C ILE A 10 9.60 -25.42 -0.79
N PRO A 11 8.82 -24.96 0.20
CA PRO A 11 7.49 -25.49 0.44
C PRO A 11 6.59 -25.32 -0.79
N GLN A 12 6.13 -26.43 -1.38
CA GLN A 12 5.38 -26.49 -2.64
C GLN A 12 3.92 -25.99 -2.56
N ASN A 13 3.49 -25.41 -1.44
CA ASN A 13 2.10 -24.97 -1.24
C ASN A 13 1.85 -23.49 -1.58
N GLY A 14 2.80 -22.81 -2.25
CA GLY A 14 2.70 -21.41 -2.63
C GLY A 14 2.36 -21.19 -4.10
N ILE A 15 1.62 -20.12 -4.39
CA ILE A 15 1.47 -19.61 -5.76
C ILE A 15 2.67 -18.70 -6.06
N ILE A 16 3.53 -19.09 -6.99
CA ILE A 16 4.66 -18.27 -7.43
C ILE A 16 4.17 -17.22 -8.44
N GLY A 17 4.58 -15.97 -8.25
CA GLY A 17 4.27 -14.84 -9.11
C GLY A 17 5.35 -13.76 -9.06
N SER A 18 5.25 -12.77 -9.95
CA SER A 18 6.17 -11.62 -9.97
C SER A 18 5.42 -10.30 -10.12
N ILE A 19 5.97 -9.25 -9.51
CA ILE A 19 5.48 -7.86 -9.61
C ILE A 19 6.60 -7.04 -10.24
N HIS A 20 6.34 -6.46 -11.41
CA HIS A 20 7.27 -5.56 -12.07
C HIS A 20 6.96 -4.12 -11.68
N LEU A 21 7.88 -3.49 -10.95
CA LEU A 21 7.78 -2.10 -10.51
C LEU A 21 8.46 -1.12 -11.47
N GLN A 22 9.18 -1.61 -12.48
CA GLN A 22 9.86 -0.78 -13.48
C GLN A 22 9.07 -0.82 -14.79
N SER A 23 8.95 0.33 -15.46
CA SER A 23 8.44 0.41 -16.82
C SER A 23 9.53 -0.06 -17.78
N GLU A 24 9.63 -1.37 -18.02
CA GLU A 24 10.64 -1.91 -18.94
C GLU A 24 10.18 -1.93 -20.41
N SER A 25 8.95 -1.53 -20.74
CA SER A 25 8.44 -1.71 -22.11
C SER A 25 7.29 -0.81 -22.56
N SER A 26 7.12 0.38 -21.99
CA SER A 26 6.08 1.32 -22.45
C SER A 26 6.56 2.76 -22.33
N ASP A 27 6.60 3.48 -23.45
CA ASP A 27 6.89 4.93 -23.57
C ASP A 27 5.90 5.82 -22.79
N GLU A 28 4.94 5.23 -22.08
CA GLU A 28 3.96 5.94 -21.28
C GLU A 28 4.49 6.20 -19.86
N PRO A 29 4.49 7.47 -19.41
CA PRO A 29 4.94 7.81 -18.07
C PRO A 29 4.06 7.14 -17.01
N ILE A 30 4.68 6.69 -15.91
CA ILE A 30 3.96 6.16 -14.76
C ILE A 30 3.01 7.24 -14.23
N VAL A 31 1.73 6.88 -14.10
CA VAL A 31 0.72 7.81 -13.60
C VAL A 31 0.95 8.09 -12.12
N ASP A 32 1.11 9.37 -11.76
CA ASP A 32 1.10 9.82 -10.37
C ASP A 32 -0.31 10.17 -9.91
N LEU A 33 -0.77 9.43 -8.90
CA LEU A 33 -2.07 9.54 -8.25
C LEU A 33 -1.97 10.14 -6.85
N THR A 34 -0.83 10.76 -6.49
CA THR A 34 -0.71 11.55 -5.27
C THR A 34 -1.87 12.55 -5.20
N ASP A 35 -2.52 12.59 -4.04
CA ASP A 35 -3.73 13.35 -3.71
C ASP A 35 -5.02 12.94 -4.43
N LYS A 36 -5.00 11.89 -5.25
CA LYS A 36 -6.16 11.41 -6.03
C LYS A 36 -6.73 10.08 -5.54
N ILE A 37 -6.12 9.47 -4.52
CA ILE A 37 -6.61 8.24 -3.90
C ILE A 37 -7.61 8.60 -2.79
N HIS A 38 -8.77 7.95 -2.83
CA HIS A 38 -9.85 8.16 -1.86
C HIS A 38 -10.27 6.83 -1.22
N GLN A 39 -10.12 6.72 0.10
CA GLN A 39 -10.70 5.63 0.89
C GLN A 39 -12.04 6.11 1.44
N LEU A 40 -13.13 5.54 0.93
CA LEU A 40 -14.49 5.93 1.33
C LEU A 40 -15.03 5.01 2.44
N PRO A 41 -15.91 5.51 3.33
CA PRO A 41 -16.51 4.73 4.41
C PRO A 41 -17.71 3.91 3.90
N CYS A 42 -17.59 3.33 2.71
CA CYS A 42 -18.66 2.54 2.08
C CYS A 42 -18.11 1.58 1.03
N CYS A 43 -18.88 0.52 0.73
CA CYS A 43 -18.59 -0.40 -0.35
C CYS A 43 -19.31 0.03 -1.63
N ILE A 44 -18.56 0.21 -2.72
CA ILE A 44 -19.10 0.43 -4.07
C ILE A 44 -19.01 -0.90 -4.83
N LYS A 45 -20.16 -1.47 -5.20
CA LYS A 45 -20.20 -2.76 -5.91
C LYS A 45 -19.65 -2.70 -7.35
N TYR A 46 -19.73 -1.53 -7.97
CA TYR A 46 -19.20 -1.32 -9.32
C TYR A 46 -17.68 -1.16 -9.28
N ASN A 47 -16.96 -1.96 -10.07
CA ASN A 47 -15.52 -1.85 -10.25
C ASN A 47 -15.21 -1.53 -11.71
N GLY A 48 -14.82 -0.28 -11.99
CA GLY A 48 -14.56 0.20 -13.33
C GLY A 48 -14.34 1.72 -13.38
N PRO A 49 -14.17 2.28 -14.58
CA PRO A 49 -13.98 3.72 -14.76
C PRO A 49 -15.12 4.56 -14.19
N CYS A 50 -14.79 5.68 -13.55
CA CYS A 50 -15.75 6.62 -12.99
C CYS A 50 -15.23 8.05 -13.10
N SER A 51 -16.12 9.01 -13.36
CA SER A 51 -15.78 10.44 -13.46
C SER A 51 -15.60 11.09 -12.08
N VAL A 52 -14.68 10.56 -11.27
CA VAL A 52 -14.43 11.01 -9.88
C VAL A 52 -14.20 12.52 -9.81
N SER A 53 -13.29 13.03 -10.66
CA SER A 53 -12.95 14.46 -10.68
C SER A 53 -14.10 15.37 -11.07
N HIS A 54 -15.15 14.86 -11.74
CA HIS A 54 -16.32 15.65 -12.11
C HIS A 54 -17.29 15.79 -10.92
N TYR A 55 -17.52 14.71 -10.18
CA TYR A 55 -18.58 14.64 -9.17
C TYR A 55 -18.09 14.74 -7.72
N PHE A 56 -16.91 14.22 -7.40
CA PHE A 56 -16.36 14.22 -6.06
C PHE A 56 -15.41 15.40 -5.90
N LYS A 57 -15.84 16.41 -5.14
CA LYS A 57 -15.14 17.70 -4.98
C LYS A 57 -14.88 17.98 -3.50
N PRO A 58 -13.82 17.39 -2.91
CA PRO A 58 -13.33 17.75 -1.59
C PRO A 58 -13.09 19.26 -1.47
N LYS A 59 -13.48 19.83 -0.33
CA LYS A 59 -13.25 21.23 0.01
C LYS A 59 -12.61 21.32 1.39
N GLN A 60 -11.59 22.15 1.51
CA GLN A 60 -11.00 22.46 2.80
C GLN A 60 -12.01 23.22 3.66
N THR A 61 -12.15 22.80 4.91
CA THR A 61 -13.07 23.44 5.87
C THR A 61 -12.40 24.55 6.68
N GLY A 62 -11.06 24.58 6.70
CA GLY A 62 -10.26 25.46 7.57
C GLY A 62 -10.18 24.97 9.03
N VAL A 63 -10.80 23.84 9.35
CA VAL A 63 -10.71 23.20 10.65
C VAL A 63 -9.50 22.27 10.68
N ASP A 64 -8.74 22.32 11.77
CA ASP A 64 -7.67 21.37 12.09
C ASP A 64 -8.03 20.64 13.38
N VAL A 65 -7.92 19.31 13.37
CA VAL A 65 -8.11 18.47 14.55
C VAL A 65 -6.91 17.56 14.70
N GLU A 66 -6.20 17.68 15.81
CA GLU A 66 -5.00 16.87 16.08
C GLU A 66 -3.93 16.97 14.97
N GLY A 67 -3.78 18.14 14.32
CA GLY A 67 -2.87 18.33 13.19
C GLY A 67 -3.36 17.74 11.87
N LEU A 68 -4.63 17.35 11.81
CA LEU A 68 -5.30 16.86 10.61
C LEU A 68 -6.17 17.97 10.02
N SER A 69 -5.77 18.49 8.85
CA SER A 69 -6.58 19.44 8.08
C SER A 69 -7.84 18.74 7.58
N VAL A 70 -9.00 19.23 8.00
CA VAL A 70 -10.30 18.62 7.70
C VAL A 70 -10.81 19.10 6.35
N GLU A 71 -11.12 18.14 5.48
CA GLU A 71 -11.84 18.33 4.23
C GLU A 71 -13.28 17.81 4.34
N GLU A 72 -14.17 18.40 3.55
CA GLU A 72 -15.56 17.98 3.42
C GLU A 72 -15.88 17.64 1.95
N ALA A 73 -16.63 16.56 1.75
CA ALA A 73 -17.19 16.20 0.45
C ALA A 73 -18.59 15.59 0.64
N CYS A 74 -19.32 15.43 -0.47
CA CYS A 74 -20.60 14.73 -0.46
C CYS A 74 -20.54 13.55 -1.42
N PHE A 75 -20.99 12.38 -0.95
CA PHE A 75 -21.15 11.20 -1.79
C PHE A 75 -22.56 10.64 -1.61
N ARG A 76 -23.32 10.56 -2.72
CA ARG A 76 -24.71 10.07 -2.74
C ARG A 76 -25.63 10.81 -1.75
N GLY A 77 -25.43 12.11 -1.58
CA GLY A 77 -26.22 12.95 -0.67
C GLY A 77 -25.80 12.85 0.81
N ARG A 78 -24.73 12.13 1.13
CA ARG A 78 -24.20 12.00 2.50
C ARG A 78 -22.94 12.83 2.64
N LYS A 79 -22.86 13.60 3.73
CA LYS A 79 -21.68 14.38 4.08
C LYS A 79 -20.57 13.41 4.54
N LEU A 80 -19.39 13.63 4.00
CA LEU A 80 -18.17 12.96 4.38
C LEU A 80 -17.20 14.00 4.93
N GLN A 81 -16.54 13.68 6.02
CA GLN A 81 -15.43 14.46 6.54
C GLN A 81 -14.18 13.60 6.47
N GLY A 82 -13.09 14.18 5.97
CA GLY A 82 -11.89 13.43 5.66
C GLY A 82 -10.65 14.26 5.86
N THR A 83 -9.50 13.62 5.72
CA THR A 83 -8.21 14.29 5.74
C THR A 83 -7.22 13.51 4.88
N LYS A 84 -6.13 14.20 4.53
CA LYS A 84 -5.05 13.65 3.73
C LYS A 84 -4.00 13.06 4.65
N ILE A 85 -3.63 11.81 4.40
CA ILE A 85 -2.49 11.16 5.04
C ILE A 85 -1.37 11.06 4.02
N THR A 86 -0.22 11.65 4.32
CA THR A 86 1.02 11.44 3.57
C THR A 86 1.68 10.15 4.04
N LEU A 87 2.12 9.31 3.10
CA LEU A 87 2.84 8.09 3.44
C LEU A 87 4.20 8.43 4.09
N PRO A 88 4.64 7.68 5.13
CA PRO A 88 5.90 7.94 5.80
C PRO A 88 7.11 7.89 4.85
N GLN A 89 8.19 8.57 5.22
CA GLN A 89 9.43 8.54 4.46
C GLN A 89 9.92 7.10 4.27
N GLY A 90 10.38 6.77 3.06
CA GLY A 90 10.83 5.41 2.70
C GLY A 90 9.71 4.49 2.22
N TYR A 91 8.45 4.94 2.26
CA TYR A 91 7.31 4.19 1.74
C TYR A 91 6.72 4.87 0.51
N SER A 92 6.20 4.07 -0.42
CA SER A 92 5.47 4.52 -1.60
C SER A 92 4.26 3.62 -1.85
N GLY A 93 3.18 4.22 -2.33
CA GLY A 93 1.98 3.51 -2.72
C GLY A 93 2.01 3.12 -4.19
N PHE A 94 1.54 1.92 -4.52
CA PHE A 94 1.45 1.42 -5.90
C PHE A 94 0.08 0.85 -6.20
N VAL A 95 -0.45 1.17 -7.39
CA VAL A 95 -1.63 0.49 -7.95
C VAL A 95 -1.14 -0.60 -8.88
N LEU A 96 -1.43 -1.86 -8.54
CA LEU A 96 -1.01 -3.02 -9.32
C LEU A 96 -2.14 -3.49 -10.25
N GLY A 97 -1.77 -3.92 -11.45
CA GLY A 97 -2.69 -4.60 -12.37
C GLY A 97 -2.05 -5.85 -12.96
N LYS A 98 -2.87 -6.85 -13.30
CA LYS A 98 -2.37 -8.04 -14.01
C LYS A 98 -1.77 -7.64 -15.36
N LYS A 99 -0.61 -8.21 -15.69
CA LYS A 99 0.06 -8.06 -16.99
C LYS A 99 -0.73 -8.82 -18.05
N LYS A 100 -1.23 -8.13 -19.07
CA LYS A 100 -1.89 -8.77 -20.22
C LYS A 100 -0.81 -9.26 -21.17
N ILE A 101 -0.73 -10.59 -21.39
CA ILE A 101 0.16 -11.14 -22.41
C ILE A 101 -0.46 -10.87 -23.77
N ALA A 102 0.03 -9.86 -24.48
CA ALA A 102 -0.36 -9.59 -25.86
C ALA A 102 0.29 -10.64 -26.78
N GLY A 103 -0.52 -11.46 -27.46
CA GLY A 103 0.00 -12.35 -28.51
C GLY A 103 -0.78 -13.65 -28.78
N LYS A 104 -1.50 -14.23 -27.81
CA LYS A 104 -2.36 -15.38 -28.10
C LYS A 104 -3.74 -14.88 -28.51
N ARG A 105 -4.07 -14.98 -29.81
CA ARG A 105 -5.45 -14.86 -30.32
C ARG A 105 -6.36 -15.69 -29.41
N LYS A 106 -7.25 -15.03 -28.65
CA LYS A 106 -8.20 -15.74 -27.79
C LYS A 106 -9.09 -16.61 -28.69
N ALA A 107 -8.93 -17.93 -28.63
CA ALA A 107 -10.01 -18.82 -29.03
C ALA A 107 -11.19 -18.55 -28.08
N LYS A 108 -12.37 -18.24 -28.63
CA LYS A 108 -13.61 -18.10 -27.84
C LYS A 108 -13.79 -19.37 -27.01
N GLY A 109 -13.67 -19.27 -25.68
CA GLY A 109 -13.95 -20.36 -24.74
C GLY A 109 -12.78 -20.87 -23.90
N ALA A 110 -11.55 -20.37 -24.06
CA ALA A 110 -10.45 -20.74 -23.16
C ALA A 110 -10.56 -19.99 -21.81
N PRO A 111 -10.42 -20.67 -20.65
CA PRO A 111 -10.36 -20.02 -19.35
C PRO A 111 -9.18 -19.03 -19.33
N GLU A 112 -9.38 -17.87 -18.69
CA GLU A 112 -8.29 -16.91 -18.52
C GLU A 112 -7.12 -17.61 -17.81
N GLU A 113 -6.03 -17.83 -18.55
CA GLU A 113 -4.75 -18.25 -18.00
C GLU A 113 -4.36 -17.18 -16.98
N ASN A 114 -4.56 -17.48 -15.69
CA ASN A 114 -4.26 -16.61 -14.56
C ASN A 114 -2.74 -16.43 -14.51
N SER A 115 -2.21 -15.49 -15.28
CA SER A 115 -0.82 -15.08 -15.15
C SER A 115 -0.66 -14.48 -13.75
N ASN A 116 0.18 -15.11 -12.92
CA ASN A 116 0.58 -14.56 -11.62
C ASN A 116 1.62 -13.45 -11.79
N HIS A 117 1.47 -12.64 -12.85
CA HIS A 117 2.38 -11.57 -13.23
C HIS A 117 1.62 -10.25 -13.15
N TRP A 118 2.12 -9.36 -12.29
CA TRP A 118 1.57 -8.05 -12.05
C TRP A 118 2.56 -6.98 -12.49
N GLU A 119 2.03 -5.81 -12.82
CA GLU A 119 2.80 -4.62 -13.15
C GLU A 119 2.21 -3.40 -12.43
N MET A 120 3.09 -2.47 -12.10
CA MET A 120 2.70 -1.17 -11.58
C MET A 120 1.97 -0.37 -12.66
N ARG A 121 0.77 0.11 -12.34
CA ARG A 121 -0.05 0.98 -13.20
C ARG A 121 0.05 2.45 -12.82
N ALA A 122 0.26 2.71 -11.53
CA ALA A 122 0.35 4.05 -10.97
C ALA A 122 1.10 4.01 -9.63
N SER A 123 1.57 5.17 -9.21
CA SER A 123 2.15 5.39 -7.88
C SER A 123 1.44 6.54 -7.15
N PHE A 124 1.56 6.61 -5.83
CA PHE A 124 1.03 7.71 -5.03
C PHE A 124 1.80 7.85 -3.71
N GLN A 125 1.87 9.08 -3.19
CA GLN A 125 2.52 9.39 -1.91
C GLN A 125 1.53 9.82 -0.80
N SER A 126 0.24 9.89 -1.11
CA SER A 126 -0.81 10.28 -0.14
C SER A 126 -2.13 9.57 -0.40
N ILE A 127 -2.93 9.44 0.65
CA ILE A 127 -4.28 8.87 0.64
C ILE A 127 -5.22 9.84 1.35
N ASN A 128 -6.35 10.17 0.72
CA ASN A 128 -7.44 10.89 1.40
C ASN A 128 -8.40 9.85 1.99
N TYR A 129 -8.52 9.78 3.31
CA TYR A 129 -9.53 8.92 3.94
C TYR A 129 -10.73 9.75 4.39
N TRP A 130 -11.88 9.10 4.44
CA TRP A 130 -13.17 9.75 4.68
C TRP A 130 -13.97 8.95 5.70
N ASN A 131 -14.55 9.66 6.65
CA ASN A 131 -15.53 9.17 7.61
C ASN A 131 -16.93 9.69 7.24
N HIS A 132 -17.96 9.01 7.72
CA HIS A 132 -19.36 9.41 7.50
C HIS A 132 -19.82 10.26 8.68
N ASP A 133 -20.07 11.55 8.45
CA ASP A 133 -20.52 12.51 9.47
C ASP A 133 -19.63 12.70 10.72
N ASP A 134 -18.48 12.03 10.79
CA ASP A 134 -17.52 12.11 11.90
C ASP A 134 -16.23 12.81 11.45
N VAL A 135 -15.72 13.70 12.31
CA VAL A 135 -14.46 14.40 12.06
C VAL A 135 -13.29 13.40 12.11
N PRO A 136 -12.35 13.42 11.15
CA PRO A 136 -11.17 12.56 11.19
C PRO A 136 -10.33 12.78 12.46
N SER A 137 -9.77 11.68 12.99
CA SER A 137 -8.94 11.71 14.20
C SER A 137 -7.71 10.81 14.06
N GLN A 138 -6.67 11.03 14.87
CA GLN A 138 -5.52 10.12 14.92
C GLN A 138 -5.88 8.75 15.51
N SER A 139 -7.05 8.64 16.16
CA SER A 139 -7.55 7.38 16.74
C SER A 139 -8.28 6.49 15.72
N ASP A 140 -8.55 7.01 14.51
CA ASP A 140 -9.30 6.30 13.48
C ASP A 140 -8.56 5.03 13.03
N SER A 141 -9.30 3.94 12.84
CA SER A 141 -8.72 2.63 12.55
C SER A 141 -7.87 2.64 11.26
N PHE A 142 -8.31 3.37 10.23
CA PHE A 142 -7.55 3.50 8.99
C PHE A 142 -6.27 4.32 9.19
N TYR A 143 -6.33 5.43 9.92
CA TYR A 143 -5.14 6.23 10.23
C TYR A 143 -4.12 5.39 11.02
N ARG A 144 -4.58 4.72 12.08
CA ARG A 144 -3.75 3.86 12.93
C ARG A 144 -3.15 2.67 12.21
N CYS A 145 -3.75 2.18 11.13
CA CYS A 145 -3.16 1.06 10.37
C CYS A 145 -1.79 1.44 9.78
N LEU A 146 -1.59 2.72 9.45
CA LEU A 146 -0.32 3.21 8.92
C LEU A 146 0.75 3.37 10.00
N HIS A 147 0.38 3.43 11.28
CA HIS A 147 1.35 3.39 12.39
C HIS A 147 2.10 2.05 12.47
N TRP A 148 1.58 0.99 11.85
CA TRP A 148 2.29 -0.28 11.77
C TRP A 148 3.61 -0.16 11.01
N LEU A 149 3.70 0.73 10.02
CA LEU A 149 4.89 0.87 9.17
C LEU A 149 6.17 1.13 9.96
N PRO A 150 6.28 2.22 10.78
CA PRO A 150 7.47 2.45 11.59
C PRO A 150 7.69 1.40 12.69
N VAL A 151 6.62 0.80 13.22
CA VAL A 151 6.74 -0.27 14.22
C VAL A 151 7.37 -1.51 13.59
N ALA A 152 6.94 -1.90 12.39
CA ALA A 152 7.49 -3.02 11.65
C ALA A 152 8.96 -2.79 11.29
N ASP A 153 9.32 -1.58 10.86
CA ASP A 153 10.71 -1.21 10.56
C ASP A 153 11.61 -1.36 11.79
N ALA A 154 11.18 -0.81 12.93
CA ALA A 154 11.93 -0.93 14.19
C ALA A 154 12.04 -2.39 14.66
N LEU A 155 10.96 -3.18 14.56
CA LEU A 155 10.91 -4.56 15.01
C LEU A 155 11.81 -5.50 14.19
N HIS A 156 11.86 -5.31 12.87
CA HIS A 156 12.61 -6.18 11.96
C HIS A 156 14.01 -5.67 11.63
N LYS A 157 14.43 -4.56 12.26
CA LYS A 157 15.78 -4.04 12.09
C LYS A 157 16.81 -5.09 12.51
N PRO A 158 17.75 -5.48 11.62
CA PRO A 158 18.75 -6.48 11.94
C PRO A 158 19.58 -6.07 13.16
N VAL A 159 19.85 -7.02 14.05
CA VAL A 159 20.68 -6.78 15.24
C VAL A 159 22.15 -6.86 14.83
N SER A 160 22.91 -5.78 15.05
CA SER A 160 24.35 -5.78 14.78
C SER A 160 25.15 -6.38 15.94
N ALA A 161 26.39 -6.83 15.67
CA ALA A 161 27.31 -7.26 16.71
C ALA A 161 27.57 -6.15 17.75
N SER A 162 27.53 -4.88 17.33
CA SER A 162 27.66 -3.73 18.24
C SER A 162 26.47 -3.58 19.19
N ASP A 163 25.26 -3.92 18.72
CA ASP A 163 24.05 -3.88 19.55
C ASP A 163 24.07 -5.01 20.58
N LEU A 164 24.56 -6.20 20.20
CA LEU A 164 24.78 -7.32 21.12
C LEU A 164 25.82 -6.99 22.20
N MET A 165 26.94 -6.38 21.83
CA MET A 165 27.97 -5.96 22.78
C MET A 165 27.43 -4.91 23.76
N ARG A 166 26.65 -3.92 23.27
CA ARG A 166 25.98 -2.93 24.13
C ARG A 166 25.01 -3.60 25.09
N ALA A 167 24.17 -4.52 24.62
CA ALA A 167 23.25 -5.25 25.48
C ALA A 167 23.99 -6.07 26.55
N SER A 168 25.03 -6.82 26.18
CA SER A 168 25.85 -7.59 27.14
C SER A 168 26.47 -6.70 28.23
N SER A 169 26.97 -5.52 27.86
CA SER A 169 27.52 -4.55 28.82
C SER A 169 26.47 -3.93 29.75
N LEU A 170 25.24 -3.77 29.27
CA LEU A 170 24.10 -3.25 30.05
C LEU A 170 23.52 -4.29 31.01
N PHE A 171 23.55 -5.57 30.64
CA PHE A 171 23.00 -6.67 31.44
C PHE A 171 24.04 -7.44 32.27
N GLY A 172 25.30 -6.99 32.28
CA GLY A 172 26.35 -7.57 33.13
C GLY A 172 26.71 -9.02 32.82
N VAL A 173 26.36 -9.54 31.64
CA VAL A 173 26.69 -10.90 31.22
C VAL A 173 28.10 -10.89 30.64
N LYS A 174 29.09 -11.27 31.45
CA LYS A 174 30.42 -11.68 30.95
C LYS A 174 30.22 -12.95 30.11
N MET A 175 30.55 -12.88 28.83
CA MET A 175 30.83 -14.07 28.05
C MET A 175 32.26 -14.49 28.38
N ASP A 176 32.40 -15.59 29.10
CA ASP A 176 33.66 -16.29 29.35
C ASP A 176 34.01 -17.21 28.17
#